data_AF-A0A2A6M3L5-F1
#
_entry.id   AF-A0A2A6M3L5-F1
#
_cell.length_a   1.000
_cell.length_b   1.000
_cell.length_c   1.000
_cell.angle_alpha   90.00
_cell.angle_beta   90.00
_cell.angle_gamma   90.00
#
_symmetry.space_group_name_H-M   'P 1'
#
loop_
_entity.id
_entity.type
_entity.pdbx_description
1 polymer ?
#
loop_
_entity_poly.entity_id
_entity_poly.type
_entity_poly.pdbx_seq_one_letter_code
_entity_poly.pdbx_strand_id
1 'polypeptide(L)' 'MFDRGLISLSDDLQILVSRQVNDPESILSLINRTGRAIVPQRAFERPHPHFLRWHRENCFKH' A
#
# COMPACT_ATOMS: atom_id res chain seq x y z
N MET A 1 -5.33 4.28 7.01
CA MET A 1 -4.32 4.93 6.13
C MET A 1 -4.59 4.60 4.67
N PHE A 2 -4.84 3.32 4.34
CA PHE A 2 -5.18 2.86 2.99
C PHE A 2 -6.46 3.54 2.46
N ASP A 3 -7.59 3.42 3.17
CA ASP A 3 -8.88 4.04 2.77
C ASP A 3 -8.83 5.57 2.66
N ARG A 4 -7.85 6.21 3.31
CA ARG A 4 -7.63 7.67 3.25
C ARG A 4 -6.66 8.08 2.13
N GLY A 5 -6.18 7.12 1.34
CA GLY A 5 -5.22 7.34 0.25
C GLY A 5 -3.79 7.62 0.70
N LEU A 6 -3.47 7.48 1.99
CA LEU A 6 -2.13 7.80 2.51
C LEU A 6 -1.13 6.66 2.30
N ILE A 7 -1.60 5.44 2.11
CA ILE A 7 -0.78 4.30 1.68
C ILE A 7 -1.50 3.54 0.56
N SER A 8 -0.74 2.83 -0.27
CA SER A 8 -1.26 1.91 -1.29
C SER A 8 -0.29 0.75 -1.51
N LEU A 9 -0.57 -0.13 -2.48
CA LEU A 9 0.33 -1.22 -2.89
C LEU A 9 0.72 -1.09 -4.36
N SER A 10 1.99 -1.34 -4.67
CA SER A 10 2.44 -1.59 -6.05
C SER A 10 1.95 -2.95 -6.55
N ASP A 11 2.16 -3.23 -7.85
CA ASP A 11 1.82 -4.53 -8.43
C ASP A 11 2.68 -5.67 -7.85
N ASP A 12 3.87 -5.33 -7.33
CA ASP A 12 4.77 -6.24 -6.60
C ASP A 12 4.53 -6.24 -5.09
N LEU A 13 3.39 -5.69 -4.65
CA LEU A 13 2.96 -5.60 -3.27
C LEU A 13 3.90 -4.78 -2.36
N GLN A 14 4.70 -3.87 -2.93
CA GLN A 14 5.43 -2.89 -2.13
C GLN A 14 4.44 -1.88 -1.55
N ILE A 15 4.61 -1.56 -0.27
CA ILE A 15 3.81 -0.55 0.40
C ILE A 15 4.30 0.83 -0.07
N LEU A 16 3.39 1.56 -0.70
CA LEU A 16 3.60 2.94 -1.16
C LEU A 16 3.10 3.88 -0.07
N VAL A 17 3.88 4.90 0.25
CA VAL A 17 3.51 5.95 1.21
C VAL A 17 3.33 7.26 0.45
N SER A 18 2.19 7.92 0.68
CA SER A 18 1.87 9.23 0.09
C SER A 18 2.82 10.31 0.60
N ARG A 19 3.17 11.27 -0.25
CA ARG A 19 3.94 12.46 0.17
C ARG A 19 3.14 13.41 1.05
N GLN A 20 1.81 13.25 1.10
CA GLN A 20 0.91 14.05 1.92
C GLN A 20 0.83 13.56 3.38
N VAL A 21 1.63 12.55 3.73
CA VAL A 21 1.83 12.14 5.12
C VAL A 21 2.69 13.19 5.83
N ASN A 22 2.20 13.70 6.96
CA ASN A 22 2.91 14.70 7.76
C ASN A 22 4.16 14.14 8.47
N ASP A 23 4.14 12.86 8.86
CA ASP A 23 5.24 12.18 9.54
C ASP A 23 5.54 10.82 8.88
N PRO A 24 6.38 10.81 7.82
CA PRO A 24 6.75 9.60 7.11
C PRO A 24 7.47 8.59 7.98
N GLU A 25 8.33 9.03 8.92
CA GLU A 25 9.11 8.15 9.78
C GLU A 25 8.22 7.32 10.70
N SER A 26 7.20 7.94 11.30
CA SER A 26 6.20 7.20 12.07
C SER A 26 5.47 6.16 11.24
N ILE A 27 5.09 6.47 9.98
CA ILE A 27 4.47 5.49 9.09
C ILE A 27 5.43 4.34 8.75
N LEU A 28 6.69 4.65 8.43
CA LEU A 28 7.71 3.67 8.11
C LEU A 28 7.98 2.73 9.30
N SER A 29 7.91 3.23 10.54
CA SER A 29 8.05 2.41 11.75
C SER A 29 6.93 1.39 11.94
N LEU A 30 5.74 1.64 11.39
CA LEU A 30 4.60 0.71 11.41
C LEU A 30 4.70 -0.34 10.30
N ILE A 31 5.49 -0.08 9.27
CA ILE A 31 5.68 -0.97 8.14
C ILE A 31 6.73 -2.02 8.52
N ASN A 32 6.46 -3.28 8.17
CA ASN A 32 7.43 -4.34 8.39
C ASN A 32 8.73 -4.07 7.60
N ARG A 33 9.85 -4.64 8.06
CA ARG A 33 11.19 -4.36 7.51
C ARG A 33 11.35 -4.59 6.01
N THR A 34 10.51 -5.42 5.38
CA THR A 34 10.60 -5.69 3.94
C THR A 34 9.97 -4.59 3.09
N GLY A 35 9.15 -3.71 3.68
CA GLY A 35 8.38 -2.71 2.94
C GLY A 35 7.30 -3.30 2.03
N ARG A 36 6.96 -4.58 2.17
CA ARG A 36 5.96 -5.29 1.34
C ARG A 36 4.78 -5.76 2.16
N ALA A 37 3.62 -5.89 1.53
CA ALA A 37 2.47 -6.51 2.16
C ALA A 37 2.76 -8.00 2.46
N ILE A 38 2.42 -8.41 3.68
CA ILE A 38 2.35 -9.83 4.03
C ILE A 38 1.03 -10.34 3.47
N VAL A 39 1.08 -11.23 2.48
CA VAL A 39 -0.10 -11.72 1.77
C VAL A 39 -0.29 -13.22 1.96
N PRO A 40 -1.52 -13.74 1.79
CA PRO A 40 -1.77 -15.18 1.84
C PRO A 40 -0.93 -15.96 0.83
N GLN A 41 -0.64 -17.22 1.18
CA GLN A 41 0.16 -18.11 0.32
C GLN A 41 -0.53 -18.36 -1.02
N ARG A 42 -1.85 -18.57 -0.99
CA ARG A 42 -2.66 -18.86 -2.18
C ARG A 42 -2.91 -17.59 -2.97
N ALA A 43 -2.62 -17.63 -4.28
CA ALA A 43 -2.69 -16.46 -5.15
C ALA A 43 -4.08 -15.82 -5.22
N PHE A 44 -5.15 -16.62 -5.20
CA PHE A 44 -6.53 -16.11 -5.29
C PHE A 44 -7.03 -15.41 -4.02
N GLU A 45 -6.33 -15.57 -2.90
CA GLU A 45 -6.62 -14.88 -1.63
C GLU A 45 -5.85 -13.55 -1.52
N ARG A 46 -4.96 -13.25 -2.48
CA ARG A 46 -4.19 -12.01 -2.51
C ARG A 46 -5.02 -10.86 -3.09
N PRO A 47 -4.66 -9.60 -2.78
CA PRO A 47 -5.30 -8.45 -3.39
C PRO A 47 -5.22 -8.52 -4.92
N HIS A 48 -6.35 -8.36 -5.59
CA HIS A 48 -6.39 -8.45 -7.05
C HIS A 48 -5.68 -7.23 -7.67
N PRO A 49 -4.74 -7.41 -8.63
CA PRO A 49 -3.95 -6.31 -9.19
C PRO A 49 -4.81 -5.18 -9.79
N HIS A 50 -5.94 -5.53 -10.41
CA HIS A 50 -6.86 -4.54 -10.98
C HIS A 50 -7.42 -3.56 -9.93
N PHE A 51 -7.77 -4.05 -8.73
CA PHE A 51 -8.30 -3.20 -7.67
C PHE A 51 -7.19 -2.37 -7.01
N LEU A 52 -5.98 -2.91 -6.91
CA LEU A 52 -4.83 -2.13 -6.45
C LEU A 52 -4.49 -0.99 -7.43
N ARG A 53 -4.55 -1.26 -8.74
CA ARG A 53 -4.39 -0.23 -9.76
C ARG A 53 -5.46 0.86 -9.63
N TRP A 54 -6.72 0.46 -9.57
CA TRP A 54 -7.81 1.42 -9.40
C TRP A 54 -7.61 2.27 -8.15
N HIS A 55 -7.24 1.66 -7.01
CA HIS A 55 -6.95 2.39 -5.78
C HIS A 55 -5.79 3.39 -5.95
N ARG A 56 -4.70 3.01 -6.64
CA ARG A 56 -3.59 3.92 -6.95
C ARG A 56 -4.01 5.11 -7.82
N GLU A 57 -4.94 4.91 -8.74
CA GLU A 57 -5.37 5.95 -9.67
C GLU A 57 -6.46 6.88 -9.09
N ASN A 58 -7.29 6.38 -8.16
CA ASN A 58 -8.50 7.08 -7.74
C ASN A 58 -8.50 7.50 -6.26
N CYS A 59 -7.79 6.75 -5.40
CA CYS A 59 -7.81 7.00 -3.96
C CYS A 59 -6.45 7.46 -3.43
N PHE A 60 -5.37 6.91 -3.97
CA PHE A 60 -4.02 7.21 -3.50
C PHE A 60 -3.66 8.68 -3.73
N LYS A 61 -3.18 9.30 -2.66
CA LYS A 61 -2.77 10.69 -2.66
C LYS A 61 -1.32 10.76 -3.09
N HIS A 62 -1.06 11.30 -4.27
CA HIS A 62 0.30 11.53 -4.75
C HIS A 62 1.04 12.59 -3.93
#